data_AF-A0A4Y2EWJ7-F1
#
_entry.id   AF-A0A4Y2EWJ7-F1
#
_cell.length_a   1.000
_cell.length_b   1.000
_cell.length_c   1.000
_cell.angle_alpha   90.00
_cell.angle_beta   90.00
_cell.angle_gamma   90.00
#
_symmetry.space_group_name_H-M   'P 1'
#
loop_
_entity.id
_entity.type
_entity.pdbx_description
1 polymer ?
#
loop_
_entity_poly.entity_id
_entity_poly.type
_entity_poly.pdbx_seq_one_letter_code
_entity_poly.pdbx_strand_id
1 'polypeptide(L)'
;MVKLHMDCPPIICCFWTSDPRKNLPRPLTSLSDRTVNLEATLLGFLTEKSLPFAVAPDHLELVKEMSKALNRITVHRNAAPYKARFGISKTVKEALYDGLQKEFFSLNLDESTNSSNRKILTVLLNYMTKDGNISTKHLSSYCVDNVNSETMFQGLLQIFDKNNIPWQNWMSV
;
A
#
# COMPACT_ATOMS: atom_id res chain seq x y z
N MET A 1 79.76 38.11 22.99
CA MET A 1 78.31 38.00 23.23
C MET A 1 77.90 36.58 22.91
N VAL A 2 77.36 35.88 23.90
CA VAL A 2 77.13 34.42 23.96
C VAL A 2 75.72 34.06 23.47
N LYS A 3 75.58 33.00 22.65
CA LYS A 3 74.53 31.94 22.70
C LYS A 3 74.65 31.05 21.46
N LEU A 4 75.22 29.86 21.57
CA LEU A 4 74.63 28.57 21.97
C LEU A 4 73.81 27.90 20.85
N HIS A 5 74.35 26.75 20.43
CA HIS A 5 73.76 25.71 19.59
C HIS A 5 72.47 25.16 20.22
N MET A 6 71.45 24.88 19.42
CA MET A 6 70.36 23.97 19.78
C MET A 6 69.81 23.28 18.52
N ASP A 7 70.05 21.97 18.44
CA ASP A 7 69.30 21.01 17.65
C ASP A 7 67.84 20.92 18.11
N CYS A 8 66.93 20.63 17.18
CA CYS A 8 65.54 20.26 17.48
C CYS A 8 65.03 19.23 16.43
N PRO A 9 64.75 17.97 16.79
CA PRO A 9 63.89 17.06 15.99
C PRO A 9 62.40 17.29 16.43
N PRO A 10 61.32 16.60 15.97
CA PRO A 10 61.25 15.24 15.38
C PRO A 10 60.07 15.01 14.36
N ILE A 11 59.77 13.73 14.05
CA ILE A 11 58.41 13.14 13.82
C ILE A 11 57.89 12.91 12.36
N ILE A 12 57.78 11.60 12.05
CA ILE A 12 56.82 10.90 11.16
C ILE A 12 57.03 11.03 9.64
N CYS A 13 57.80 10.07 9.12
CA CYS A 13 57.70 9.62 7.72
C CYS A 13 57.08 8.21 7.70
N CYS A 14 55.78 8.11 8.01
CA CYS A 14 54.97 6.90 7.83
C CYS A 14 53.53 7.30 7.49
N PHE A 15 53.27 7.73 6.26
CA PHE A 15 51.90 7.92 5.76
C PHE A 15 51.56 6.81 4.76
N TRP A 16 50.95 5.76 5.32
CA TRP A 16 49.94 4.87 4.76
C TRP A 16 49.61 4.97 3.27
N THR A 17 49.97 3.93 2.51
CA THR A 17 49.26 3.52 1.30
C THR A 17 48.14 2.53 1.68
N SER A 18 46.98 3.04 2.11
CA SER A 18 45.79 2.22 2.33
C SER A 18 44.86 2.23 1.11
N ASP A 19 44.75 1.08 0.46
CA ASP A 19 43.75 0.75 -0.57
C ASP A 19 42.32 1.05 -0.06
N PRO A 20 41.52 1.89 -0.73
CA PRO A 20 40.19 2.28 -0.27
C PRO A 20 39.19 1.12 -0.17
N ARG A 21 39.53 -0.06 -0.69
CA ARG A 21 38.64 -1.24 -0.71
C ARG A 21 38.76 -2.14 0.53
N LYS A 22 39.70 -1.90 1.45
CA LYS A 22 39.96 -2.80 2.60
C LYS A 22 39.23 -2.45 3.90
N ASN A 23 38.49 -1.33 3.96
CA ASN A 23 37.87 -0.86 5.20
C ASN A 23 36.33 -0.72 5.10
N LEU A 24 35.64 -1.69 4.50
CA LEU A 24 34.21 -1.85 4.82
C LEU A 24 34.10 -2.68 6.11
N PRO A 25 33.48 -2.18 7.19
CA PRO A 25 33.22 -2.98 8.37
C PRO A 25 32.47 -4.25 7.94
N ARG A 26 33.05 -5.43 8.20
CA ARG A 26 32.29 -6.68 8.06
C ARG A 26 31.11 -6.58 9.01
N PRO A 27 29.87 -6.87 8.56
CA PRO A 27 28.74 -6.95 9.47
C PRO A 27 29.06 -7.94 10.58
N LEU A 28 28.87 -7.51 11.84
CA LEU A 28 29.10 -8.34 13.03
C LEU A 28 28.18 -9.57 13.08
N THR A 29 27.09 -9.56 12.31
CA THR A 29 26.08 -10.62 12.23
C THR A 29 26.14 -11.33 10.89
N SER A 30 25.91 -12.65 10.91
CA SER A 30 25.88 -13.44 9.68
C SER A 30 24.72 -13.00 8.77
N LEU A 31 24.82 -13.27 7.47
CA LEU A 31 23.71 -12.99 6.56
C LEU A 31 22.44 -13.75 6.95
N SER A 32 22.60 -14.97 7.46
CA SER A 32 21.49 -15.79 7.96
C SER A 32 20.75 -15.08 9.10
N ASP A 33 21.48 -14.59 10.10
CA ASP A 33 20.89 -13.90 11.26
C ASP A 33 20.17 -12.62 10.84
N ARG A 34 20.72 -11.90 9.86
CA ARG A 34 20.10 -10.68 9.31
C ARG A 34 18.79 -10.99 8.59
N THR A 35 18.74 -12.06 7.81
CA THR A 35 17.51 -12.50 7.13
C THR A 35 16.43 -12.84 8.14
N VAL A 36 16.74 -13.68 9.13
CA VAL A 36 15.80 -14.06 10.20
C VAL A 36 15.30 -12.84 10.97
N ASN A 37 16.20 -11.89 11.27
CA ASN A 37 15.81 -10.66 11.97
C ASN A 37 14.88 -9.76 11.14
N LEU A 38 15.07 -9.68 9.82
CA LEU A 38 14.19 -8.91 8.93
C LEU A 38 12.81 -9.58 8.78
N GLU A 39 12.76 -10.91 8.69
CA GLU A 39 11.52 -11.68 8.71
C GLU A 39 10.75 -11.44 10.01
N ALA A 40 11.43 -11.52 11.16
CA ALA A 40 10.83 -11.21 12.45
C ALA A 40 10.33 -9.76 12.54
N THR A 41 11.05 -8.80 11.96
CA THR A 41 10.64 -7.40 11.91
C THR A 41 9.36 -7.21 11.09
N LEU A 42 9.27 -7.86 9.92
CA LEU A 42 8.08 -7.82 9.07
C LEU A 42 6.87 -8.42 9.79
N LEU A 43 7.02 -9.60 10.38
CA LEU A 43 5.95 -10.29 11.12
C LEU A 43 5.53 -9.51 12.37
N GLY A 44 6.48 -8.91 13.08
CA GLY A 44 6.21 -8.02 14.22
C GLY A 44 5.38 -6.81 13.80
N PHE A 45 5.72 -6.16 12.69
CA PHE A 45 4.96 -5.03 12.15
C PHE A 45 3.52 -5.43 11.78
N LEU A 46 3.34 -6.55 11.08
CA LEU A 46 2.00 -7.04 10.72
C LEU A 46 1.15 -7.32 11.97
N THR A 47 1.75 -7.95 12.98
CA THR A 47 1.09 -8.24 14.26
C THR A 47 0.69 -6.96 14.98
N GLU A 48 1.61 -5.99 15.09
CA GLU A 48 1.36 -4.71 15.77
C GLU A 48 0.23 -3.91 15.10
N LYS A 49 0.13 -3.97 13.77
CA LYS A 49 -0.90 -3.27 12.99
C LYS A 49 -2.16 -4.10 12.75
N SER A 50 -2.26 -5.30 13.34
CA SER A 50 -3.39 -6.22 13.16
C SER A 50 -3.68 -6.51 11.68
N LEU A 51 -2.63 -6.65 10.87
CA LEU A 51 -2.73 -6.98 9.45
C LEU A 51 -2.72 -8.50 9.24
N PRO A 52 -3.50 -9.04 8.28
CA PRO A 52 -3.49 -10.47 7.99
C PRO A 52 -2.11 -10.96 7.56
N PHE A 53 -1.63 -12.09 8.10
CA PHE A 53 -0.35 -12.68 7.67
C PHE A 53 -0.34 -13.10 6.20
N ALA A 54 -1.51 -13.30 5.60
CA ALA A 54 -1.66 -13.56 4.17
C ALA A 54 -1.07 -12.45 3.28
N VAL A 55 -0.98 -11.20 3.77
CA VAL A 55 -0.39 -10.09 3.00
C VAL A 55 1.14 -10.02 3.09
N ALA A 56 1.78 -10.89 3.88
CA ALA A 56 3.23 -10.84 4.10
C ALA A 56 4.05 -11.01 2.81
N PRO A 57 3.74 -11.96 1.89
CA PRO A 57 4.46 -12.12 0.63
C PRO A 57 4.36 -10.87 -0.26
N ASP A 58 3.15 -10.33 -0.43
CA ASP A 58 2.90 -9.12 -1.23
C ASP A 58 3.63 -7.90 -0.65
N HIS A 59 3.66 -7.79 0.68
CA HIS A 59 4.37 -6.69 1.35
C HIS A 59 5.89 -6.83 1.19
N LEU A 60 6.43 -8.04 1.20
CA LEU A 60 7.85 -8.29 0.93
C LEU A 60 8.23 -7.92 -0.50
N GLU A 61 7.39 -8.25 -1.49
CA GLU A 61 7.58 -7.85 -2.88
C GLU A 61 7.56 -6.32 -3.03
N LEU A 62 6.60 -5.65 -2.38
CA LEU A 62 6.52 -4.19 -2.36
C LEU A 62 7.80 -3.56 -1.77
N VAL A 63 8.31 -4.08 -0.65
CA VAL A 63 9.54 -3.57 -0.03
C VAL A 63 10.75 -3.76 -0.95
N LYS A 64 10.84 -4.89 -1.68
CA LYS A 64 11.91 -5.12 -2.67
C LYS A 64 11.86 -4.08 -3.78
N GLU A 65 10.68 -3.76 -4.31
CA GLU A 65 10.54 -2.74 -5.34
C GLU A 65 10.83 -1.33 -4.82
N MET A 66 10.38 -1.00 -3.61
CA MET A 66 10.65 0.29 -2.96
C MET A 66 12.13 0.49 -2.60
N SER A 67 12.90 -0.57 -2.39
CA SER A 67 14.32 -0.49 -2.01
C SER A 67 15.15 0.38 -2.96
N LYS A 68 14.75 0.44 -4.24
CA LYS A 68 15.39 1.26 -5.30
C LYS A 68 15.23 2.76 -5.07
N ALA A 69 14.22 3.20 -4.31
CA ALA A 69 13.88 4.60 -4.11
C ALA A 69 13.61 4.98 -2.64
N LEU A 70 13.95 4.09 -1.69
CA LEU A 70 13.57 4.19 -0.29
C LEU A 70 13.96 5.54 0.35
N ASN A 71 15.12 6.09 -0.02
CA ASN A 71 15.64 7.35 0.52
C ASN A 71 14.87 8.60 0.04
N ARG A 72 13.97 8.46 -0.94
CA ARG A 72 13.23 9.59 -1.56
C ARG A 72 11.72 9.53 -1.31
N ILE A 73 11.20 8.38 -0.90
CA ILE A 73 9.77 8.17 -0.73
C ILE A 73 9.33 8.65 0.66
N THR A 74 8.43 9.62 0.70
CA THR A 74 7.77 10.06 1.93
C THR A 74 6.26 10.11 1.73
N VAL A 75 5.53 9.47 2.64
CA VAL A 75 4.06 9.49 2.67
C VAL A 75 3.61 10.00 4.04
N HIS A 76 3.15 11.24 4.09
CA HIS A 76 2.56 11.80 5.31
C HIS A 76 1.14 11.27 5.53
N ARG A 77 0.79 10.99 6.79
CA ARG A 77 -0.55 10.52 7.19
C ARG A 77 -1.69 11.37 6.61
N ASN A 78 -1.53 12.69 6.58
CA ASN A 78 -2.56 13.60 6.09
C ASN A 78 -2.59 13.70 4.56
N ALA A 79 -1.46 13.43 3.89
CA ALA A 79 -1.39 13.42 2.43
C ALA A 79 -1.83 12.08 1.83
N ALA A 80 -1.74 10.98 2.59
CA ALA A 80 -2.06 9.64 2.10
C ALA A 80 -3.51 9.50 1.59
N PRO A 81 -4.56 9.94 2.31
CA PRO A 81 -5.93 9.86 1.81
C PRO A 81 -6.13 10.65 0.51
N TYR A 82 -5.51 11.83 0.40
CA TYR A 82 -5.56 12.65 -0.80
C TYR A 82 -4.89 11.93 -1.98
N LYS A 83 -3.66 11.42 -1.79
CA LYS A 83 -2.93 10.66 -2.82
C LYS A 83 -3.68 9.39 -3.22
N ALA A 84 -4.28 8.67 -2.28
CA ALA A 84 -5.09 7.49 -2.59
C ALA A 84 -6.35 7.86 -3.38
N ARG A 85 -7.09 8.89 -2.95
CA ARG A 85 -8.34 9.32 -3.58
C ARG A 85 -8.13 9.89 -4.98
N PHE A 86 -7.13 10.73 -5.18
CA PHE A 86 -6.96 11.44 -6.46
C PHE A 86 -5.86 10.83 -7.34
N GLY A 87 -4.90 10.11 -6.76
CA GLY A 87 -3.81 9.47 -7.51
C GLY A 87 -4.13 8.03 -7.91
N ILE A 88 -4.66 7.22 -6.98
CA ILE A 88 -4.75 5.76 -7.17
C ILE A 88 -6.18 5.30 -7.47
N SER A 89 -7.20 5.98 -6.91
CA SER A 89 -8.57 5.47 -6.94
C SER A 89 -9.12 5.26 -8.34
N LYS A 90 -8.71 6.10 -9.31
CA LYS A 90 -9.12 5.98 -10.70
C LYS A 90 -8.70 4.64 -11.27
N THR A 91 -7.41 4.31 -11.19
CA THR A 91 -6.85 3.05 -11.70
C THR A 91 -7.48 1.83 -11.05
N VAL A 92 -7.68 1.85 -9.73
CA VAL A 92 -8.31 0.73 -9.00
C VAL A 92 -9.77 0.53 -9.42
N LYS A 93 -10.51 1.62 -9.62
CA LYS A 93 -11.91 1.57 -10.06
C LYS A 93 -12.04 1.11 -11.51
N GLU A 94 -11.21 1.64 -12.41
CA GLU A 94 -11.21 1.24 -13.82
C GLU A 94 -10.91 -0.25 -14.00
N ALA A 95 -9.95 -0.79 -13.23
CA ALA A 95 -9.68 -2.23 -13.22
C ALA A 95 -10.88 -3.05 -12.72
N LEU A 96 -11.63 -2.57 -11.72
CA LEU A 96 -12.85 -3.21 -11.26
C LEU A 96 -13.94 -3.17 -12.34
N TYR A 97 -14.17 -2.01 -12.96
CA TYR A 97 -15.20 -1.83 -13.98
C TYR A 97 -14.94 -2.66 -15.24
N ASP A 98 -13.69 -2.78 -15.69
CA ASP A 98 -13.31 -3.64 -16.81
C ASP A 98 -13.68 -5.12 -16.55
N GLY A 99 -13.55 -5.58 -15.30
CA GLY A 99 -14.02 -6.90 -14.88
C GLY A 99 -15.55 -7.02 -14.94
N LEU A 100 -16.28 -6.02 -14.44
CA LEU A 100 -17.75 -5.99 -14.43
C LEU A 100 -18.40 -5.98 -15.80
N GLN A 101 -17.71 -5.39 -16.78
CA GLN A 101 -18.19 -5.36 -18.17
C GLN A 101 -18.12 -6.72 -18.86
N LYS A 102 -17.28 -7.64 -18.36
CA LYS A 102 -17.00 -8.94 -18.99
C LYS A 102 -17.63 -10.11 -18.25
N GLU A 103 -17.59 -10.06 -16.92
CA GLU A 103 -17.97 -11.16 -16.05
C GLU A 103 -19.33 -10.92 -15.40
N PHE A 104 -20.02 -12.01 -15.05
CA PHE A 104 -21.24 -11.95 -14.27
C PHE A 104 -20.95 -11.63 -12.79
N PHE A 105 -21.88 -10.91 -12.16
CA PHE A 105 -21.73 -10.48 -10.77
C PHE A 105 -23.08 -10.38 -10.04
N SER A 106 -23.04 -10.42 -8.72
CA SER A 106 -24.17 -10.09 -7.86
C SER A 106 -23.87 -8.90 -6.95
N LEU A 107 -24.93 -8.25 -6.46
CA LEU A 107 -24.84 -7.09 -5.60
C LEU A 107 -25.39 -7.40 -4.21
N ASN A 108 -24.66 -6.95 -3.19
CA ASN A 108 -25.15 -6.87 -1.82
C ASN A 108 -25.30 -5.39 -1.46
N LEU A 109 -26.52 -5.00 -1.11
CA LEU A 109 -26.86 -3.63 -0.72
C LEU A 109 -26.99 -3.59 0.80
N ASP A 110 -26.20 -2.76 1.45
CA ASP A 110 -26.21 -2.56 2.90
C ASP A 110 -26.57 -1.12 3.24
N GLU A 111 -27.66 -0.92 3.97
CA GLU A 111 -28.07 0.40 4.47
C GLU A 111 -27.52 0.60 5.89
N SER A 112 -26.72 1.63 6.07
CA SER A 112 -26.21 2.04 7.38
C SER A 112 -26.61 3.48 7.70
N THR A 113 -26.61 3.82 8.98
CA THR A 113 -26.83 5.20 9.44
C THR A 113 -25.55 5.66 10.11
N ASN A 114 -24.98 6.79 9.65
CA ASN A 114 -23.80 7.35 10.28
C ASN A 114 -24.15 8.15 11.55
N SER A 115 -23.13 8.58 12.28
CA SER A 115 -23.29 9.38 13.50
C SER A 115 -23.94 10.76 13.28
N SER A 116 -23.98 11.24 12.04
CA SER A 116 -24.70 12.47 11.65
C SER A 116 -26.15 12.21 11.21
N ASN A 117 -26.68 11.02 11.51
CA ASN A 117 -28.01 10.56 11.11
C ASN A 117 -28.26 10.56 9.58
N ARG A 118 -27.19 10.51 8.77
CA ARG A 118 -27.30 10.35 7.33
C ARG A 118 -27.29 8.87 7.00
N LYS A 119 -28.19 8.50 6.08
CA LYS A 119 -28.31 7.14 5.57
C LYS A 119 -27.26 6.95 4.48
N ILE A 120 -26.49 5.88 4.60
CA ILE A 120 -25.43 5.52 3.66
C ILE A 120 -25.78 4.16 3.09
N LEU A 121 -25.99 4.12 1.78
CA LEU A 121 -26.11 2.88 1.04
C LEU A 121 -24.72 2.45 0.58
N THR A 122 -24.31 1.26 1.01
CA THR A 122 -23.07 0.63 0.59
C THR A 122 -23.39 -0.50 -0.39
N VAL A 123 -22.74 -0.45 -1.55
CA VAL A 123 -22.88 -1.41 -2.63
C VAL A 123 -21.64 -2.28 -2.65
N LEU A 124 -21.81 -3.53 -2.26
CA LEU A 124 -20.81 -4.57 -2.37
C LEU A 124 -21.12 -5.44 -3.58
N LEU A 125 -20.07 -5.92 -4.20
CA LEU A 125 -20.11 -6.72 -5.41
C LEU A 125 -19.51 -8.09 -5.11
N ASN A 126 -20.17 -9.15 -5.53
CA ASN A 126 -19.59 -10.49 -5.58
C ASN A 126 -19.41 -10.90 -7.03
N TYR A 127 -18.21 -11.29 -7.42
CA TYR A 127 -17.93 -11.85 -8.74
C TYR A 127 -16.96 -13.02 -8.63
N MET A 128 -16.98 -13.88 -9.64
CA MET A 128 -16.07 -15.01 -9.73
C MET A 128 -14.73 -14.54 -10.26
N THR A 129 -13.65 -14.82 -9.53
CA THR A 129 -12.29 -14.59 -10.01
C THR A 129 -11.92 -15.65 -11.04
N LYS A 130 -10.86 -15.40 -11.80
CA LYS A 130 -10.32 -16.36 -12.78
C LYS A 130 -9.97 -17.73 -12.17
N ASP A 131 -9.71 -17.75 -10.86
CA ASP A 131 -9.39 -18.96 -10.10
C ASP A 131 -10.64 -19.74 -9.65
N GLY A 132 -11.83 -19.31 -10.05
CA GLY A 132 -13.11 -19.92 -9.68
C GLY A 132 -13.62 -19.56 -8.29
N ASN A 133 -12.93 -18.67 -7.56
CA ASN A 133 -13.32 -18.24 -6.23
C ASN A 133 -14.27 -17.04 -6.29
N ILE A 134 -15.21 -16.95 -5.36
CA ILE A 134 -16.05 -15.76 -5.23
C ILE A 134 -15.28 -14.71 -4.42
N SER A 135 -15.13 -13.51 -4.98
CA SER A 135 -14.51 -12.38 -4.28
C SER A 135 -15.51 -11.26 -4.08
N THR A 136 -15.61 -10.78 -2.85
CA THR A 136 -16.39 -9.59 -2.50
C THR A 136 -15.52 -8.35 -2.63
N LYS A 137 -15.99 -7.34 -3.37
CA LYS A 137 -15.35 -6.03 -3.49
C LYS A 137 -16.34 -4.92 -3.19
N HIS A 138 -15.81 -3.80 -2.69
CA HIS A 138 -16.58 -2.57 -2.54
C HIS A 138 -16.70 -1.89 -3.90
N LEU A 139 -17.94 -1.60 -4.33
CA LEU A 139 -18.21 -0.87 -5.57
C LEU A 139 -18.33 0.63 -5.30
N SER A 140 -19.21 0.99 -4.37
CA SER A 140 -19.50 2.37 -4.02
C SER A 140 -20.21 2.46 -2.68
N SER A 141 -20.09 3.61 -2.02
CA SER A 141 -20.96 4.01 -0.92
C SER A 141 -21.40 5.44 -1.15
N TYR A 142 -22.69 5.73 -0.99
CA TYR A 142 -23.24 7.06 -1.16
C TYR A 142 -24.30 7.37 -0.11
N CYS A 143 -24.41 8.66 0.22
CA CYS A 143 -25.46 9.14 1.13
C CYS A 143 -26.79 9.19 0.37
N VAL A 144 -27.87 8.84 1.06
CA VAL A 144 -29.24 8.92 0.56
C VAL A 144 -30.01 9.78 1.55
N ASP A 145 -30.53 10.93 1.10
CA ASP A 145 -31.24 11.86 1.98
C ASP A 145 -32.62 11.32 2.37
N ASN A 146 -33.36 10.81 1.38
CA ASN A 146 -34.65 10.16 1.57
C ASN A 146 -34.55 8.70 1.14
N VAL A 147 -34.58 7.78 2.09
CA VAL A 147 -34.45 6.34 1.86
C VAL A 147 -35.77 5.79 1.32
N ASN A 148 -35.84 5.62 0.01
CA ASN A 148 -36.91 4.90 -0.66
C ASN A 148 -36.33 4.08 -1.81
N SER A 149 -37.12 3.18 -2.39
CA SER A 149 -36.65 2.30 -3.46
C SER A 149 -36.19 3.08 -4.70
N GLU A 150 -36.84 4.20 -5.01
CA GLU A 150 -36.51 5.03 -6.16
C GLU A 150 -35.14 5.70 -6.01
N THR A 151 -34.87 6.36 -4.88
CA THR A 151 -33.59 7.06 -4.64
C THR A 151 -32.42 6.08 -4.57
N MET A 152 -32.63 4.89 -3.99
CA MET A 152 -31.63 3.83 -4.00
C MET A 152 -31.34 3.36 -5.43
N PHE A 153 -32.38 3.07 -6.21
CA PHE A 153 -32.24 2.58 -7.57
C PHE A 153 -31.61 3.62 -8.51
N GLN A 154 -31.97 4.90 -8.38
CA GLN A 154 -31.34 5.99 -9.12
C GLN A 154 -29.85 6.12 -8.82
N GLY A 155 -29.44 5.92 -7.56
CA GLY A 155 -28.02 5.88 -7.21
C GLY A 155 -27.27 4.74 -7.90
N LEU A 156 -27.90 3.57 -8.04
CA LEU A 156 -27.33 2.44 -8.78
C LEU A 156 -27.26 2.71 -10.28
N LEU A 157 -28.32 3.27 -10.88
CA LEU A 157 -28.33 3.69 -12.29
C LEU A 157 -27.17 4.64 -12.60
N GLN A 158 -26.99 5.67 -11.77
CA GLN A 158 -25.88 6.62 -11.95
C GLN A 158 -24.51 5.94 -11.90
N ILE A 159 -24.33 4.91 -11.08
CA ILE A 159 -23.07 4.15 -11.03
C ILE A 159 -22.91 3.29 -12.28
N PHE A 160 -23.97 2.64 -12.74
CA PHE A 160 -23.92 1.71 -13.87
C PHE A 160 -23.72 2.47 -15.18
N ASP A 161 -24.56 3.46 -15.44
CA ASP A 161 -24.54 4.23 -16.68
C ASP A 161 -23.24 5.02 -16.83
N LYS A 162 -22.78 5.67 -15.75
CA LYS A 162 -21.53 6.45 -15.79
C LYS A 162 -20.30 5.61 -16.10
N ASN A 163 -20.31 4.34 -15.72
CA ASN A 163 -19.16 3.44 -15.88
C ASN A 163 -19.40 2.36 -16.95
N ASN A 164 -20.46 2.49 -17.75
CA ASN A 164 -20.86 1.54 -18.80
C ASN A 164 -20.93 0.10 -18.30
N ILE A 165 -21.45 -0.12 -17.09
CA ILE A 165 -21.61 -1.46 -16.51
C ILE A 165 -22.92 -2.04 -17.06
N PRO A 166 -22.88 -3.17 -17.79
CA PRO A 166 -24.07 -3.71 -18.42
C PRO A 166 -24.95 -4.45 -17.41
N TRP A 167 -26.22 -4.08 -17.36
CA TRP A 167 -27.22 -4.72 -16.50
C TRP A 167 -27.41 -6.22 -16.79
N GLN A 168 -27.13 -6.67 -18.01
CA GLN A 168 -27.23 -8.09 -18.40
C GLN A 168 -26.23 -8.99 -17.67
N ASN A 169 -25.15 -8.42 -17.13
CA ASN A 169 -24.15 -9.17 -16.35
C ASN A 169 -24.54 -9.28 -14.87
N TRP A 170 -25.55 -8.54 -14.43
CA TRP A 170 -26.06 -8.65 -13.07
C TRP A 170 -26.90 -9.90 -12.91
N MET A 171 -26.55 -10.72 -11.92
CA MET A 171 -27.29 -11.89 -11.50
C MET A 171 -27.85 -11.66 -10.10
N SER A 172 -29.14 -11.94 -9.92
CA SER A 172 -29.72 -12.08 -8.58
C SER A 172 -29.26 -13.41 -7.99
N VAL A 173 -28.83 -13.37 -6.74
CA VAL A 173 -28.63 -14.57 -5.91
C VAL A 173 -29.91 -14.83 -5.12
#